data_AF-A0A7S0H5F0-F1
#
_entry.id   AF-A0A7S0H5F0-F1
#
_cell.length_a   1.000
_cell.length_b   1.000
_cell.length_c   1.000
_cell.angle_alpha   90.00
_cell.angle_beta   90.00
_cell.angle_gamma   90.00
#
_symmetry.space_group_name_H-M   'P 1'
#
loop_
_entity.id
_entity.type
_entity.pdbx_description
1 polymer ?
#
loop_
_entity_poly.entity_id
_entity_poly.type
_entity_poly.pdbx_seq_one_letter_code
_entity_poly.pdbx_strand_id
1 'polypeptide(L)'
;MAGQDLCPRCKASLSKPEDDAEKNEIVPKKATQLFGVGMRIRDTPPRSIVELLPNGPSHKSGKIQVGDELVAINGIQVVNEDIAFIRSRLTGHAGSSVTLQLARGKETFQVTLTRG
;
A
#
# COMPACT_ATOMS: atom_id res chain seq x y z
N MET A 1 7.92 17.09 68.49
CA MET A 1 8.60 16.52 67.31
C MET A 1 7.50 16.07 66.33
N ALA A 2 7.25 16.74 65.21
CA ALA A 2 8.03 16.67 63.96
C ALA A 2 8.27 15.20 63.53
N GLY A 3 7.82 14.70 62.40
CA GLY A 3 7.15 15.26 61.23
C GLY A 3 6.98 14.13 60.20
N GLN A 4 6.13 14.38 59.20
CA GLN A 4 6.16 13.90 57.80
C GLN A 4 6.44 12.39 57.59
N ASP A 5 5.60 11.64 56.86
CA ASP A 5 5.60 11.76 55.41
C ASP A 5 4.42 11.00 54.77
N LEU A 6 3.63 11.76 54.00
CA LEU A 6 2.97 11.42 52.74
C LEU A 6 2.14 10.13 52.63
N CYS A 7 0.85 10.32 52.88
CA CYS A 7 -0.32 10.02 52.03
C CYS A 7 -0.26 8.98 50.87
N PRO A 8 -1.45 8.40 50.59
CA PRO A 8 -1.67 7.10 49.98
C PRO A 8 -1.70 7.18 48.45
N ARG A 9 -1.52 6.05 47.77
CA ARG A 9 -1.82 6.00 46.33
C ARG A 9 -2.50 4.71 45.91
N CYS A 10 -3.79 4.63 46.27
CA CYS A 10 -4.79 4.03 45.40
C CYS A 10 -4.71 4.75 44.04
N LYS A 11 -4.07 4.11 43.05
CA LYS A 11 -4.24 4.52 41.66
C LYS A 11 -5.48 3.83 41.11
N ALA A 12 -6.63 4.42 41.41
CA ALA A 12 -7.75 4.38 40.47
C ALA A 12 -7.60 5.58 39.52
N SER A 13 -8.17 5.40 38.33
CA SER A 13 -8.54 6.45 37.36
C SER A 13 -7.41 7.01 36.51
N LEU A 14 -7.56 6.78 35.20
CA LEU A 14 -7.63 7.76 34.10
C LEU A 14 -7.90 6.91 32.85
N SER A 15 -9.16 6.64 32.48
CA SER A 15 -9.89 7.46 31.51
C SER A 15 -9.02 8.45 30.74
N LYS A 16 -8.87 8.23 29.44
CA LYS A 16 -9.67 9.00 28.49
C LYS A 16 -9.69 8.38 27.09
N PRO A 17 -10.84 8.54 26.40
CA PRO A 17 -11.01 8.30 24.97
C PRO A 17 -10.33 9.42 24.19
N GLU A 18 -9.88 9.11 22.98
CA GLU A 18 -9.46 10.09 21.98
C GLU A 18 -10.10 9.68 20.66
N ASP A 19 -11.43 9.84 20.61
CA ASP A 19 -12.09 10.23 19.38
C ASP A 19 -12.09 11.76 19.33
N ASP A 20 -12.12 12.29 18.10
CA ASP A 20 -12.18 13.71 17.73
C ASP A 20 -10.87 14.52 17.73
N ALA A 21 -10.20 14.52 16.57
CA ALA A 21 -9.75 15.77 15.95
C ALA A 21 -9.52 15.55 14.44
N GLU A 22 -10.42 16.11 13.63
CA GLU A 22 -10.17 16.41 12.22
C GLU A 22 -8.90 17.27 12.12
N LYS A 23 -7.80 16.63 11.73
CA LYS A 23 -6.59 17.31 11.27
C LYS A 23 -6.24 16.68 9.94
N ASN A 24 -6.34 17.50 8.90
CA ASN A 24 -5.71 17.31 7.62
C ASN A 24 -4.19 17.18 7.84
N GLU A 25 -3.78 15.99 8.25
CA GLU A 25 -2.41 15.57 8.44
C GLU A 25 -2.22 14.30 7.60
N ILE A 26 -1.56 14.51 6.46
CA ILE A 26 -0.64 13.56 5.85
C ILE A 26 0.20 12.90 6.96
N VAL A 27 -0.33 11.85 7.56
CA VAL A 27 0.42 10.95 8.43
C VAL A 27 1.63 10.49 7.62
N PRO A 28 2.89 10.80 8.00
CA PRO A 28 4.00 10.07 7.46
C PRO A 28 3.87 8.67 8.04
N LYS A 29 3.08 7.81 7.39
CA LYS A 29 3.10 6.37 7.62
C LYS A 29 4.57 6.01 7.53
N LYS A 30 5.16 5.57 8.65
CA LYS A 30 6.54 5.07 8.74
C LYS A 30 6.87 4.46 7.39
N ALA A 31 7.89 5.00 6.71
CA ALA A 31 8.38 4.47 5.46
C ALA A 31 8.99 3.09 5.76
N THR A 32 8.14 2.10 6.04
CA THR A 32 8.52 0.72 5.84
C THR A 32 8.91 0.66 4.39
N GLN A 33 10.15 0.27 4.14
CA GLN A 33 10.77 0.31 2.82
C GLN A 33 10.07 -0.74 1.96
N LEU A 34 8.92 -0.35 1.44
CA LEU A 34 8.04 -1.21 0.66
C LEU A 34 8.56 -1.16 -0.76
N PHE A 35 9.19 -2.27 -1.16
CA PHE A 35 9.68 -2.44 -2.51
C PHE A 35 8.48 -2.75 -3.40
N GLY A 36 8.19 -1.80 -4.29
CA GLY A 36 7.08 -1.88 -5.22
C GLY A 36 7.46 -2.60 -6.50
N VAL A 37 6.54 -2.58 -7.45
CA VAL A 37 6.78 -3.06 -8.81
C VAL A 37 7.26 -1.93 -9.74
N GLY A 38 7.28 -0.69 -9.24
CA GLY A 38 7.68 0.48 -10.02
C GLY A 38 6.63 0.86 -11.07
N MET A 39 5.36 0.90 -10.67
CA MET A 39 4.26 1.38 -11.50
C MET A 39 3.31 2.22 -10.66
N ARG A 40 2.66 3.18 -11.31
CA ARG A 40 1.60 4.00 -10.73
C ARG A 40 0.28 3.63 -11.38
N ILE A 41 -0.72 3.38 -10.55
CA ILE A 41 -2.07 3.01 -10.97
C ILE A 41 -3.02 4.14 -10.58
N ARG A 42 -4.01 4.37 -11.44
CA ARG A 42 -5.10 5.32 -11.18
C ARG A 42 -5.93 4.88 -9.97
N ASP A 43 -6.24 5.82 -9.07
CA ASP A 43 -7.09 5.55 -7.90
C ASP A 43 -8.56 5.32 -8.29
N THR A 44 -9.04 5.98 -9.36
CA THR A 44 -10.40 5.78 -9.89
C THR A 44 -10.46 4.56 -10.81
N PRO A 45 -11.52 3.73 -10.73
CA PRO A 45 -11.77 2.70 -11.73
C PRO A 45 -12.05 3.33 -13.12
N PRO A 46 -11.63 2.70 -14.22
CA PRO A 46 -10.84 1.46 -14.28
C PRO A 46 -9.39 1.65 -13.81
N ARG A 47 -8.87 0.65 -13.09
CA ARG A 47 -7.54 0.64 -12.46
C ARG A 47 -6.43 0.46 -13.49
N SER A 48 -6.25 1.51 -14.27
CA SER A 48 -5.27 1.59 -15.36
C SER A 48 -3.94 2.14 -14.87
N ILE A 49 -2.85 1.66 -15.47
CA ILE A 49 -1.51 2.16 -15.22
C ILE A 49 -1.38 3.54 -15.84
N VAL A 50 -1.02 4.52 -15.03
CA VAL A 50 -0.83 5.91 -15.47
C VAL A 50 0.63 6.23 -15.74
N GLU A 51 1.55 5.53 -15.07
CA GLU A 51 2.98 5.77 -15.19
C GLU A 51 3.76 4.51 -14.82
N LEU A 52 4.90 4.32 -15.48
CA LEU A 52 5.86 3.28 -15.16
C LEU A 52 7.14 3.94 -14.66
N LEU A 53 7.66 3.44 -13.55
CA LEU A 53 8.90 3.94 -12.98
C LEU A 53 10.07 3.55 -13.90
N PRO A 54 10.82 4.51 -14.47
CA PRO A 54 12.01 4.19 -15.25
C PRO A 54 13.02 3.46 -14.36
N ASN A 55 13.68 2.44 -14.92
CA ASN A 55 14.55 1.49 -14.21
C ASN A 55 13.86 0.57 -13.17
N GLY A 56 12.55 0.70 -12.96
CA GLY A 56 11.76 -0.21 -12.15
C GLY A 56 11.57 -1.59 -12.79
N PRO A 57 11.19 -2.61 -12.02
CA PRO A 57 11.01 -3.97 -12.55
C PRO A 57 9.89 -4.06 -13.59
N SER A 58 8.81 -3.28 -13.47
CA SER A 58 7.79 -3.17 -14.52
C SER A 58 8.34 -2.63 -15.84
N HIS A 59 9.17 -1.59 -15.79
CA HIS A 59 9.79 -1.03 -16.99
C HIS A 59 10.83 -1.98 -17.60
N LYS A 60 11.66 -2.62 -16.78
CA LYS A 60 12.66 -3.62 -17.22
C LYS A 60 12.02 -4.84 -17.88
N SER A 61 10.80 -5.21 -17.48
CA SER A 61 10.07 -6.31 -18.12
C SER A 61 9.63 -5.97 -19.54
N GLY A 62 9.35 -4.70 -19.86
CA GLY A 62 8.89 -4.26 -21.17
C GLY A 62 7.51 -4.77 -21.61
N LYS A 63 6.90 -5.68 -20.85
CA LYS A 63 5.57 -6.24 -21.15
C LYS A 63 4.43 -5.31 -20.73
N ILE A 64 4.65 -4.52 -19.69
CA ILE A 64 3.67 -3.59 -19.13
C ILE A 64 3.86 -2.21 -19.75
N GLN A 65 2.77 -1.55 -20.08
CA GLN A 65 2.73 -0.23 -20.69
C GLN A 65 1.72 0.67 -19.96
N VAL A 66 1.89 1.97 -20.11
CA VAL A 66 0.91 2.96 -19.63
C VAL A 66 -0.40 2.76 -20.40
N GLY A 67 -1.52 2.76 -19.68
CA GLY A 67 -2.84 2.46 -20.21
C GLY A 67 -3.31 1.01 -20.03
N ASP A 68 -2.42 0.09 -19.63
CA ASP A 68 -2.82 -1.28 -19.30
C ASP A 68 -3.69 -1.29 -18.03
N GLU A 69 -4.76 -2.09 -18.05
CA GLU A 69 -5.72 -2.19 -16.94
C GLU A 69 -5.37 -3.37 -16.04
N LEU A 70 -5.24 -3.12 -14.73
CA LEU A 70 -4.95 -4.18 -13.77
C LEU A 70 -6.20 -4.99 -13.46
N VAL A 71 -6.19 -6.25 -13.86
CA VAL A 71 -7.28 -7.21 -13.64
C VAL A 71 -7.04 -8.03 -12.38
N ALA A 72 -5.84 -8.58 -12.22
CA ALA A 72 -5.52 -9.45 -11.09
C ALA A 72 -4.06 -9.33 -10.63
N ILE A 73 -3.82 -9.67 -9.36
CA ILE A 73 -2.49 -9.77 -8.76
C ILE A 73 -2.35 -11.13 -8.09
N ASN A 74 -1.34 -11.90 -8.50
CA ASN A 74 -1.10 -13.28 -8.05
C ASN A 74 -2.34 -14.17 -8.21
N GLY A 75 -3.09 -14.01 -9.29
CA GLY A 75 -4.33 -14.75 -9.56
C GLY A 75 -5.56 -14.27 -8.77
N ILE A 76 -5.43 -13.22 -7.94
CA ILE A 76 -6.55 -12.60 -7.22
C ILE A 76 -7.05 -11.42 -8.04
N GLN A 77 -8.32 -11.45 -8.45
CA GLN A 77 -8.93 -10.32 -9.15
C GLN A 77 -9.01 -9.10 -8.24
N VAL A 78 -8.54 -7.96 -8.75
CA VAL A 78 -8.49 -6.70 -8.00
C VAL A 78 -9.20 -5.54 -8.70
N VAL A 79 -9.91 -5.83 -9.80
CA VAL A 79 -10.64 -4.83 -10.60
C VAL A 79 -11.64 -4.01 -9.78
N ASN A 80 -12.35 -4.67 -8.85
CA ASN A 80 -13.35 -4.04 -7.97
C ASN A 80 -12.83 -3.80 -6.54
N GLU A 81 -11.55 -4.06 -6.29
CA GLU A 81 -10.96 -3.94 -4.97
C GLU A 81 -10.48 -2.52 -4.68
N ASP A 82 -10.29 -2.21 -3.40
CA ASP A 82 -9.77 -0.91 -3.00
C ASP A 82 -8.32 -0.70 -3.47
N ILE A 83 -7.95 0.55 -3.79
CA ILE A 83 -6.57 0.86 -4.21
C ILE A 83 -5.57 0.55 -3.09
N ALA A 84 -5.98 0.67 -1.83
CA ALA A 84 -5.16 0.28 -0.69
C ALA A 84 -4.85 -1.23 -0.70
N PHE A 85 -5.83 -2.07 -1.03
CA PHE A 85 -5.64 -3.52 -1.15
C PHE A 85 -4.68 -3.83 -2.30
N ILE A 86 -4.89 -3.23 -3.48
CA ILE A 86 -4.00 -3.38 -4.63
C ILE A 86 -2.57 -2.99 -4.28
N ARG A 87 -2.37 -1.81 -3.68
CA ARG A 87 -1.06 -1.33 -3.24
C ARG A 87 -0.42 -2.33 -2.28
N SER A 88 -1.14 -2.80 -1.27
CA SER A 88 -0.66 -3.82 -0.33
C SER A 88 -0.18 -5.11 -1.02
N ARG A 89 -0.75 -5.47 -2.17
CA ARG A 89 -0.35 -6.66 -2.95
C ARG A 89 0.83 -6.37 -3.90
N LEU A 90 0.91 -5.17 -4.45
CA LEU A 90 2.00 -4.73 -5.32
C LEU A 90 3.29 -4.48 -4.54
N THR A 91 3.17 -3.81 -3.40
CA THR A 91 4.28 -3.57 -2.48
C THR A 91 4.49 -4.76 -1.54
N GLY A 92 5.74 -5.14 -1.31
CA GLY A 92 6.07 -6.27 -0.44
C GLY A 92 7.56 -6.33 -0.15
N HIS A 93 8.06 -7.50 0.25
CA HIS A 93 9.48 -7.72 0.47
C HIS A 93 10.27 -7.57 -0.84
N ALA A 94 11.43 -6.91 -0.79
CA ALA A 94 12.39 -6.90 -1.89
C ALA A 94 12.74 -8.33 -2.30
N GLY A 95 12.88 -8.56 -3.61
CA GLY A 95 13.22 -9.86 -4.18
C GLY A 95 12.04 -10.84 -4.30
N SER A 96 10.85 -10.49 -3.79
CA SER A 96 9.65 -11.32 -3.99
C SER A 96 9.06 -11.11 -5.38
N SER A 97 8.74 -12.21 -6.07
CA SER A 97 8.02 -12.17 -7.34
C SER A 97 6.53 -11.85 -7.14
N VAL A 98 5.95 -11.16 -8.10
CA VAL A 98 4.54 -10.85 -8.18
C VAL A 98 4.07 -11.05 -9.61
N THR A 99 2.97 -11.75 -9.75
CA THR A 99 2.40 -12.08 -11.05
C THR A 99 1.18 -11.22 -11.30
N LEU A 100 1.28 -10.25 -12.20
CA LEU A 100 0.19 -9.33 -12.52
C LEU A 100 -0.56 -9.83 -13.75
N GLN A 101 -1.88 -9.79 -13.73
CA GLN A 101 -2.69 -9.92 -14.94
C GLN A 101 -3.23 -8.56 -15.34
N LEU A 102 -2.92 -8.18 -16.57
CA LEU A 102 -3.28 -6.93 -17.18
C LEU A 102 -4.20 -7.17 -18.37
N ALA A 103 -5.09 -6.22 -18.65
CA ALA A 103 -5.87 -6.17 -19.87
C ALA A 103 -5.37 -5.03 -20.77
N ARG A 104 -5.27 -5.33 -22.07
CA ARG A 104 -5.02 -4.34 -23.12
C ARG A 104 -6.09 -4.52 -24.19
N GLY A 105 -7.06 -3.62 -24.22
CA GLY A 105 -8.20 -3.71 -25.13
C GLY A 105 -9.11 -4.90 -24.79
N LYS A 106 -9.08 -5.95 -25.62
CA LYS A 106 -9.89 -7.17 -25.42
C LYS A 106 -9.09 -8.38 -24.92
N GLU A 107 -7.77 -8.26 -24.84
CA GLU A 107 -6.89 -9.36 -24.46
C GLU A 107 -6.36 -9.15 -23.04
N THR A 108 -6.26 -10.25 -22.28
CA THR A 108 -5.62 -10.24 -20.97
C THR A 108 -4.35 -11.07 -21.01
N PHE A 109 -3.31 -10.59 -20.35
CA PHE A 109 -2.02 -11.27 -20.31
C PHE A 109 -1.42 -11.20 -18.92
N GLN A 110 -0.56 -12.16 -18.61
CA GLN A 110 0.07 -12.30 -17.31
C GLN A 110 1.55 -11.94 -17.39
N VAL A 111 2.03 -11.20 -16.40
CA VAL A 111 3.42 -10.73 -16.30
C VAL A 111 3.93 -11.00 -14.90
N THR A 112 5.01 -11.79 -14.81
CA THR A 112 5.71 -12.02 -13.55
C THR A 112 6.86 -11.04 -13.41
N LEU A 113 6.87 -10.28 -12.32
CA LEU A 113 7.85 -9.25 -12.01
C LEU A 113 8.46 -9.50 -10.64
N THR A 114 9.73 -9.16 -10.48
CA THR A 114 10.42 -9.24 -9.19
C THR A 114 10.38 -7.86 -8.53
N ARG A 115 9.93 -7.76 -7.28
CA ARG A 115 9.98 -6.52 -6.50
C ARG A 115 11.45 -6.13 -6.23
N GLY A 116 11.78 -4.85 -6.40
CA GLY A 116 13.15 -4.34 -6.30
C GLY A 116 13.22 -2.96 -5.68
#